data_AF-A0A7C7JUV9-F1
#
_entry.id   AF-A0A7C7JUV9-F1
#
_cell.length_a   1.000
_cell.length_b   1.000
_cell.length_c   1.000
_cell.angle_alpha   90.00
_cell.angle_beta   90.00
_cell.angle_gamma   90.00
#
_symmetry.space_group_name_H-M   'P 1'
#
loop_
_entity.id
_entity.type
_entity.pdbx_description
1 polymer ?
#
loop_
_entity_poly.entity_id
_entity_poly.type
_entity_poly.pdbx_seq_one_letter_code
_entity_poly.pdbx_strand_id
1 'polypeptide(L)'
;KQAIIEKIAQVSSENINSHKGWQNKIKEVEALREEFFKAGKVPIKVNEATWAKFKDVVRSFNRKKNQFYKDLKKEQYINLQKKEELVKIAEENKDNDDFEATTPLMKKIQSDWKQIGHVPRKDSDKIWKQFKKACNHYFDRLKDQRNAATAEEEQAFKEKEALLAQVKELKLSGEQKEDLATIKEQINKWKNIGRVPRNKRHIEGDFNSTLDGLFKNLDLNKSEAEMIKFENKLQDLSSTDNQRVIDNERFYIQKKVDEIKGEINQLENNLQFFTNVKSDNPLVKEVHKNIKKHKEELALWKTKLKKIKSLY
;
A
#
# COMPACT_ATOMS: atom_id res chain seq x y z
N LYS A 1 33.79 -13.08 -59.92
CA LYS A 1 34.46 -12.28 -58.85
C LYS A 1 33.80 -10.92 -58.60
N GLN A 2 33.50 -10.10 -59.61
CA GLN A 2 32.82 -8.81 -59.39
C GLN A 2 31.45 -8.95 -58.70
N ALA A 3 30.60 -9.89 -59.14
CA ALA A 3 29.33 -10.19 -58.47
C ALA A 3 29.47 -10.58 -56.98
N ILE A 4 30.58 -11.22 -56.59
CA ILE A 4 30.83 -11.58 -55.19
C ILE A 4 31.20 -10.33 -54.38
N ILE A 5 32.00 -9.43 -54.95
CA ILE A 5 32.33 -8.13 -54.34
C ILE A 5 31.06 -7.29 -54.15
N GLU A 6 30.16 -7.26 -55.14
CA GLU A 6 28.87 -6.57 -55.06
C GLU A 6 27.97 -7.14 -53.95
N LYS A 7 27.87 -8.47 -53.82
CA LYS A 7 27.15 -9.10 -52.71
C LYS A 7 27.74 -8.73 -51.35
N ILE A 8 29.07 -8.75 -51.19
CA ILE A 8 29.72 -8.30 -49.94
C ILE A 8 29.44 -6.82 -49.68
N ALA A 9 29.43 -5.97 -50.72
CA ALA A 9 29.11 -4.55 -50.60
C ALA A 9 27.66 -4.32 -50.14
N GLN A 10 26.71 -5.11 -50.66
CA GLN A 10 25.31 -5.08 -50.25
C GLN A 10 25.13 -5.50 -48.79
N VAL A 11 25.73 -6.62 -48.38
CA VAL A 11 25.72 -7.05 -46.97
C VAL A 11 26.36 -5.98 -46.06
N SER A 12 27.38 -5.29 -46.56
CA SER A 12 28.05 -4.20 -45.83
C SER A 12 27.20 -2.94 -45.73
N SER A 13 26.21 -2.71 -46.58
CA SER A 13 25.35 -1.51 -46.54
C SER A 13 24.15 -1.69 -45.62
N GLU A 14 23.76 -2.92 -45.29
CA GLU A 14 22.66 -3.22 -44.37
C GLU A 14 22.92 -2.71 -42.95
N ASN A 15 21.86 -2.21 -42.30
CA ASN A 15 21.88 -1.80 -40.90
C ASN A 15 21.47 -2.99 -40.01
N ILE A 16 22.42 -3.51 -39.25
CA ILE A 16 22.23 -4.68 -38.37
C ILE A 16 22.29 -4.22 -36.91
N ASN A 17 21.21 -4.41 -36.17
CA ASN A 17 21.05 -3.93 -34.79
C ASN A 17 21.05 -5.06 -33.73
N SER A 18 21.26 -6.32 -34.12
CA SER A 18 21.20 -7.46 -33.20
C SER A 18 22.44 -8.34 -33.31
N HIS A 19 22.83 -8.94 -32.17
CA HIS A 19 23.93 -9.90 -32.13
C HIS A 19 23.70 -11.08 -33.08
N LYS A 20 22.48 -11.64 -33.09
CA LYS A 20 22.09 -12.76 -33.97
C LYS A 20 22.17 -12.36 -35.45
N GLY A 21 21.73 -11.15 -35.80
CA GLY A 21 21.87 -10.61 -37.15
C GLY A 21 23.35 -10.52 -37.57
N TRP A 22 24.20 -9.99 -36.69
CA TRP A 22 25.64 -9.91 -36.96
C TRP A 22 26.29 -11.27 -37.13
N GLN A 23 25.93 -12.26 -36.30
CA GLN A 23 26.44 -13.64 -36.45
C GLN A 23 26.08 -14.25 -37.81
N ASN A 24 24.84 -14.04 -38.28
CA ASN A 24 24.41 -14.53 -39.59
C ASN A 24 25.18 -13.85 -40.73
N LYS A 25 25.31 -12.52 -40.68
CA LYS A 25 26.02 -11.76 -41.72
C LYS A 25 27.52 -12.03 -41.72
N ILE A 26 28.13 -12.31 -40.57
CA ILE A 26 29.52 -12.78 -40.50
C ILE A 26 29.69 -14.10 -41.26
N LYS A 27 28.78 -15.07 -41.05
CA LYS A 27 28.81 -16.34 -41.78
C LYS A 27 28.61 -16.16 -43.27
N GLU A 28 27.67 -15.29 -43.66
CA GLU A 28 27.40 -14.95 -45.07
C GLU A 28 28.63 -14.34 -45.75
N VAL A 29 29.26 -13.33 -45.13
CA VAL A 29 30.48 -12.71 -45.68
C VAL A 29 31.63 -13.72 -45.74
N GLU A 30 31.78 -14.62 -44.75
CA GLU A 30 32.85 -15.63 -44.79
C GLU A 30 32.65 -16.62 -45.95
N ALA A 31 31.42 -17.09 -46.18
CA ALA A 31 31.10 -17.93 -47.34
C ALA A 31 31.42 -17.23 -48.67
N LEU A 32 31.04 -15.94 -48.81
CA LEU A 32 31.36 -15.14 -50.00
C LEU A 32 32.88 -14.94 -50.17
N ARG A 33 33.63 -14.81 -49.08
CA ARG A 33 35.10 -14.73 -49.13
C ARG A 33 35.68 -16.05 -49.65
N GLU A 34 35.21 -17.19 -49.16
CA GLU A 34 35.63 -18.50 -49.68
C GLU A 34 35.31 -18.66 -51.17
N GLU A 35 34.10 -18.28 -51.61
CA GLU A 35 33.72 -18.30 -53.03
C GLU A 35 34.64 -17.40 -53.87
N PHE A 36 35.01 -16.22 -53.36
CA PHE A 36 35.95 -15.32 -54.05
C PHE A 36 37.33 -15.95 -54.28
N PHE A 37 37.82 -16.71 -53.29
CA PHE A 37 39.08 -17.44 -53.40
C PHE A 37 38.97 -18.65 -54.34
N LYS A 38 37.84 -19.37 -54.33
CA LYS A 38 37.57 -20.52 -55.23
C LYS A 38 37.37 -20.13 -56.70
N ALA A 39 36.91 -18.90 -56.98
CA ALA A 39 36.56 -18.43 -58.34
C ALA A 39 37.74 -18.21 -59.32
N GLY A 40 38.92 -18.81 -59.11
CA GLY A 40 40.03 -18.84 -60.07
C GLY A 40 40.84 -17.54 -60.22
N LYS A 41 41.71 -17.43 -61.23
CA LYS A 41 42.54 -16.24 -61.51
C LYS A 41 41.76 -15.19 -62.31
N VAL A 42 42.10 -13.93 -62.12
CA VAL A 42 41.54 -12.78 -62.86
C VAL A 42 42.57 -12.32 -63.90
N PRO A 43 42.17 -11.80 -65.08
CA PRO A 43 43.11 -11.23 -66.04
C PRO A 43 44.06 -10.20 -65.41
N ILE A 44 45.34 -10.24 -65.77
CA ILE A 44 46.41 -9.44 -65.14
C ILE A 44 46.06 -7.94 -65.15
N LYS A 45 45.52 -7.44 -66.26
CA LYS A 45 45.13 -6.02 -66.44
C LYS A 45 44.12 -5.49 -65.41
N VAL A 46 43.30 -6.36 -64.81
CA VAL A 46 42.24 -5.95 -63.85
C VAL A 46 42.39 -6.61 -62.47
N ASN A 47 43.46 -7.37 -62.26
CA ASN A 47 43.69 -8.16 -61.06
C ASN A 47 43.84 -7.26 -59.82
N GLU A 48 44.72 -6.25 -59.90
CA GLU A 48 44.97 -5.33 -58.78
C GLU A 48 43.71 -4.55 -58.37
N ALA A 49 43.01 -3.96 -59.36
CA ALA A 49 41.76 -3.25 -59.13
C ALA A 49 40.67 -4.15 -58.50
N THR A 50 40.57 -5.41 -58.94
CA THR A 50 39.61 -6.38 -58.37
C THR A 50 39.95 -6.73 -56.92
N TRP A 51 41.22 -6.92 -56.61
CA TRP A 51 41.69 -7.18 -55.24
C TRP A 51 41.52 -5.99 -54.32
N ALA A 52 41.80 -4.77 -54.80
CA ALA A 52 41.58 -3.54 -54.04
C ALA A 52 40.10 -3.41 -53.64
N LYS A 53 39.18 -3.53 -54.62
CA LYS A 53 37.73 -3.50 -54.36
C LYS A 53 37.27 -4.54 -53.35
N PHE A 54 37.75 -5.79 -53.48
CA PHE A 54 37.45 -6.85 -52.51
C PHE A 54 37.93 -6.51 -51.09
N LYS A 55 39.18 -6.05 -50.95
CA LYS A 55 39.72 -5.67 -49.64
C LYS A 55 38.93 -4.51 -49.03
N ASP A 56 38.51 -3.53 -49.83
CA ASP A 56 37.79 -2.37 -49.34
C ASP A 56 36.39 -2.74 -48.84
N VAL A 57 35.63 -3.57 -49.56
CA VAL A 57 34.30 -4.01 -49.10
C VAL A 57 34.40 -4.86 -47.82
N VAL A 58 35.38 -5.76 -47.74
CA VAL A 58 35.62 -6.58 -46.52
C VAL A 58 36.08 -5.71 -45.35
N ARG A 59 36.91 -4.70 -45.60
CA ARG A 59 37.34 -3.74 -44.57
C ARG A 59 36.17 -2.91 -44.07
N SER A 60 35.29 -2.45 -44.96
CA SER A 60 34.07 -1.72 -44.62
C SER A 60 33.15 -2.55 -43.71
N PHE A 61 32.87 -3.80 -44.09
CA PHE A 61 32.11 -4.75 -43.27
C PHE A 61 32.72 -4.90 -41.86
N ASN A 62 34.02 -5.19 -41.80
CA ASN A 62 34.71 -5.40 -40.52
C ASN A 62 34.73 -4.14 -39.64
N ARG A 63 34.82 -2.94 -40.22
CA ARG A 63 34.70 -1.68 -39.47
C ARG A 63 33.33 -1.56 -38.80
N LYS A 64 32.24 -1.79 -39.54
CA LYS A 64 30.88 -1.76 -38.98
C LYS A 64 30.66 -2.82 -37.91
N LYS A 65 31.12 -4.06 -38.16
CA LYS A 65 31.08 -5.16 -37.19
C LYS A 65 31.78 -4.77 -35.89
N ASN A 66 33.02 -4.30 -35.98
CA ASN A 66 33.83 -3.94 -34.82
C ASN A 66 33.19 -2.76 -34.06
N GLN A 67 32.63 -1.79 -34.78
CA GLN A 67 31.92 -0.67 -34.18
C GLN A 67 30.69 -1.15 -33.40
N PHE A 68 29.85 -2.01 -33.99
CA PHE A 68 28.69 -2.58 -33.29
C PHE A 68 29.07 -3.29 -31.99
N TYR A 69 30.08 -4.18 -32.01
CA TYR A 69 30.50 -4.90 -30.80
C TYR A 69 31.16 -3.98 -29.76
N LYS A 70 31.84 -2.91 -30.20
CA LYS A 70 32.38 -1.88 -29.31
C LYS A 70 31.25 -1.12 -28.61
N ASP A 71 30.22 -0.73 -29.36
CA ASP A 71 29.06 0.00 -28.83
C ASP A 71 28.22 -0.89 -27.91
N LEU A 72 27.98 -2.15 -28.29
CA LEU A 72 27.31 -3.14 -27.44
C LEU A 72 28.04 -3.34 -26.12
N LYS A 73 29.38 -3.44 -26.14
CA LYS A 73 30.19 -3.57 -24.92
C LYS A 73 30.09 -2.31 -24.05
N LYS A 74 30.09 -1.13 -24.67
CA LYS A 74 29.92 0.15 -23.97
C LYS A 74 28.54 0.24 -23.31
N GLU A 75 27.48 -0.13 -24.02
CA GLU A 75 26.12 -0.16 -23.50
C GLU A 75 25.99 -1.14 -22.33
N GLN A 76 26.52 -2.35 -22.46
CA GLN A 76 26.54 -3.33 -21.37
C GLN A 76 27.25 -2.80 -20.12
N TYR A 77 28.36 -2.06 -20.28
CA TYR A 77 29.06 -1.45 -19.16
C TYR A 77 28.23 -0.33 -18.50
N ILE A 78 27.54 0.50 -19.30
CA ILE A 78 26.60 1.51 -18.77
C ILE A 78 25.48 0.85 -17.98
N ASN A 79 24.90 -0.24 -18.51
CA ASN A 79 23.87 -1.03 -17.83
C ASN A 79 24.40 -1.64 -16.53
N LEU A 80 25.66 -2.08 -16.51
CA LEU A 80 26.31 -2.59 -15.31
C LEU A 80 26.39 -1.51 -14.24
N GLN A 81 26.91 -0.32 -14.56
CA GLN A 81 27.00 0.79 -13.61
C GLN A 81 25.62 1.17 -13.03
N LYS A 82 24.59 1.29 -13.87
CA LYS A 82 23.22 1.56 -13.40
C LYS A 82 22.70 0.47 -12.46
N LYS A 83 22.97 -0.81 -12.76
CA LYS A 83 22.59 -1.92 -11.87
C LYS A 83 23.38 -1.91 -10.57
N GLU A 84 24.65 -1.51 -10.59
CA GLU A 84 25.50 -1.41 -9.40
C GLU A 84 24.99 -0.30 -8.47
N GLU A 85 24.58 0.85 -9.04
CA GLU A 85 23.94 1.93 -8.29
C GLU A 85 22.64 1.46 -7.63
N LEU A 86 21.77 0.75 -8.35
CA LEU A 86 20.53 0.21 -7.77
C LEU A 86 20.82 -0.79 -6.64
N VAL A 87 21.82 -1.65 -6.80
CA VAL A 87 22.25 -2.59 -5.75
C VAL A 87 22.74 -1.84 -4.53
N LYS A 88 23.56 -0.79 -4.71
CA LYS A 88 24.08 0.02 -3.62
C LYS A 88 22.94 0.68 -2.83
N ILE A 89 21.99 1.32 -3.51
CA ILE A 89 20.83 1.94 -2.86
C ILE A 89 20.01 0.87 -2.13
N ALA A 90 19.79 -0.31 -2.73
CA ALA A 90 19.08 -1.40 -2.08
C ALA A 90 19.80 -1.91 -0.82
N GLU A 91 21.13 -2.05 -0.86
CA GLU A 91 21.95 -2.47 0.28
C GLU A 91 21.96 -1.44 1.42
N GLU A 92 22.00 -0.14 1.10
CA GLU A 92 21.93 0.94 2.10
C GLU A 92 20.57 1.02 2.79
N ASN A 93 19.49 0.59 2.13
CA ASN A 93 18.12 0.72 2.62
C ASN A 93 17.51 -0.61 3.09
N LYS A 94 18.17 -1.75 2.88
CA LYS A 94 17.60 -3.06 3.26
C LYS A 94 17.32 -3.19 4.76
N ASP A 95 18.05 -2.42 5.57
CA ASP A 95 17.99 -2.49 7.02
C ASP A 95 17.08 -1.42 7.66
N ASN A 96 16.50 -0.52 6.85
CA ASN A 96 15.72 0.61 7.32
C ASN A 96 14.31 0.19 7.82
N ASP A 97 13.96 0.64 9.03
CA ASP A 97 12.69 0.35 9.70
C ASP A 97 11.57 1.34 9.33
N ASP A 98 11.87 2.43 8.62
CA ASP A 98 10.86 3.27 8.00
C ASP A 98 10.28 2.55 6.77
N PHE A 99 9.38 1.60 7.03
CA PHE A 99 8.74 0.82 5.98
C PHE A 99 7.84 1.67 5.07
N GLU A 100 7.32 2.81 5.56
CA GLU A 100 6.45 3.70 4.77
C GLU A 100 7.24 4.41 3.67
N ALA A 101 8.43 4.93 3.97
CA ALA A 101 9.29 5.55 2.96
C ALA A 101 10.10 4.52 2.15
N THR A 102 10.55 3.44 2.79
CA THR A 102 11.50 2.49 2.18
C THR A 102 10.81 1.50 1.24
N THR A 103 9.55 1.10 1.50
CA THR A 103 8.84 0.13 0.65
C THR A 103 8.63 0.66 -0.78
N PRO A 104 8.15 1.91 -1.00
CA PRO A 104 8.04 2.50 -2.33
C PRO A 104 9.39 2.58 -3.05
N LEU A 105 10.46 2.95 -2.34
CA LEU A 105 11.82 3.01 -2.87
C LEU A 105 12.29 1.64 -3.35
N MET A 106 12.16 0.59 -2.52
CA MET A 106 12.56 -0.77 -2.87
C MET A 106 11.78 -1.33 -4.06
N LYS A 107 10.48 -1.02 -4.17
CA LYS A 107 9.67 -1.35 -5.36
C LYS A 107 10.13 -0.61 -6.61
N LYS A 108 10.48 0.67 -6.48
CA LYS A 108 11.02 1.46 -7.60
C LYS A 108 12.33 0.86 -8.09
N ILE A 109 13.24 0.51 -7.19
CA ILE A 109 14.50 -0.16 -7.51
C ILE A 109 14.25 -1.48 -8.28
N GLN A 110 13.26 -2.29 -7.88
CA GLN A 110 12.88 -3.49 -8.61
C GLN A 110 12.30 -3.22 -10.01
N SER A 111 11.55 -2.14 -10.16
CA SER A 111 11.04 -1.70 -11.46
C SER A 111 12.18 -1.25 -12.37
N ASP A 112 13.04 -0.35 -11.89
CA ASP A 112 14.15 0.23 -12.63
C ASP A 112 15.16 -0.85 -13.05
N TRP A 113 15.41 -1.85 -12.19
CA TRP A 113 16.24 -3.01 -12.50
C TRP A 113 15.78 -3.77 -13.76
N LYS A 114 14.45 -3.95 -13.91
CA LYS A 114 13.85 -4.67 -15.05
C LYS A 114 13.92 -3.88 -16.35
N GLN A 115 13.99 -2.54 -16.27
CA GLN A 115 14.10 -1.66 -17.43
C GLN A 115 15.54 -1.57 -17.95
N ILE A 116 16.54 -1.87 -17.11
CA ILE A 116 17.94 -1.87 -17.53
C ILE A 116 18.26 -3.15 -18.32
N GLY A 117 18.84 -2.96 -19.49
CA GLY A 117 19.23 -4.03 -20.40
C GLY A 117 20.32 -4.97 -19.87
N HIS A 118 20.87 -5.77 -20.78
CA HIS A 118 21.87 -6.77 -20.44
C HIS A 118 23.19 -6.13 -19.98
N VAL A 119 23.89 -6.83 -19.09
CA VAL A 119 25.23 -6.50 -18.58
C VAL A 119 26.25 -7.52 -19.10
N PRO A 120 27.56 -7.29 -18.93
CA PRO A 120 28.56 -8.27 -19.32
C PRO A 120 28.32 -9.60 -18.61
N ARG A 121 28.45 -10.70 -19.35
CA ARG A 121 28.14 -12.05 -18.85
C ARG A 121 28.91 -12.43 -17.57
N LYS A 122 30.14 -11.90 -17.42
CA LYS A 122 30.98 -12.13 -16.24
C LYS A 122 30.37 -11.57 -14.96
N ASP A 123 29.65 -10.45 -15.06
CA ASP A 123 29.13 -9.70 -13.89
C ASP A 123 27.64 -9.96 -13.63
N SER A 124 26.92 -10.45 -14.65
CA SER A 124 25.48 -10.72 -14.62
C SER A 124 25.02 -11.52 -13.39
N ASP A 125 25.66 -12.66 -13.11
CA ASP A 125 25.24 -13.52 -12.00
C ASP A 125 25.58 -12.92 -10.64
N LYS A 126 26.74 -12.26 -10.54
CA LYS A 126 27.20 -11.61 -9.30
C LYS A 126 26.24 -10.51 -8.91
N ILE A 127 25.95 -9.60 -9.82
CA ILE A 127 25.12 -8.44 -9.56
C ILE A 127 23.66 -8.82 -9.30
N TRP A 128 23.14 -9.83 -10.02
CA TRP A 128 21.82 -10.36 -9.77
C TRP A 128 21.69 -10.98 -8.37
N LYS A 129 22.69 -11.75 -7.93
CA LYS A 129 22.68 -12.34 -6.58
C LYS A 129 22.71 -11.28 -5.49
N GLN A 130 23.51 -10.23 -5.64
CA GLN A 130 23.57 -9.10 -4.70
C GLN A 130 22.22 -8.38 -4.64
N PHE A 131 21.69 -7.98 -5.80
CA PHE A 131 20.39 -7.34 -5.91
C PHE A 131 19.28 -8.17 -5.25
N LYS A 132 19.17 -9.45 -5.61
CA LYS A 132 18.15 -10.35 -5.07
C LYS A 132 18.30 -10.51 -3.56
N LYS A 133 19.53 -10.62 -3.05
CA LYS A 133 19.79 -10.75 -1.62
C LYS A 133 19.30 -9.51 -0.85
N ALA A 134 19.67 -8.31 -1.30
CA ALA A 134 19.25 -7.06 -0.66
C ALA A 134 17.73 -6.90 -0.67
N CYS A 135 17.08 -7.11 -1.82
CA CYS A 135 15.62 -7.00 -1.91
C CYS A 135 14.91 -8.06 -1.06
N ASN A 136 15.34 -9.32 -1.11
CA ASN A 136 14.71 -10.38 -0.33
C ASN A 136 14.85 -10.09 1.17
N HIS A 137 16.03 -9.69 1.64
CA HIS A 137 16.26 -9.36 3.04
C HIS A 137 15.23 -8.34 3.56
N TYR A 138 15.03 -7.25 2.81
CA TYR A 138 14.04 -6.23 3.18
C TYR A 138 12.61 -6.75 3.21
N PHE A 139 12.18 -7.46 2.15
CA PHE A 139 10.79 -7.92 2.04
C PHE A 139 10.47 -9.08 2.98
N ASP A 140 11.45 -9.92 3.32
CA ASP A 140 11.31 -10.96 4.34
C ASP A 140 11.10 -10.31 5.72
N ARG A 141 11.90 -9.29 6.08
CA ARG A 141 11.70 -8.52 7.31
C ARG A 141 10.34 -7.83 7.39
N LEU A 142 9.90 -7.19 6.30
CA LEU A 142 8.57 -6.57 6.22
C LEU A 142 7.46 -7.61 6.41
N LYS A 143 7.64 -8.80 5.84
CA LYS A 143 6.68 -9.90 5.99
C LYS A 143 6.64 -10.40 7.43
N ASP A 144 7.80 -10.58 8.07
CA ASP A 144 7.89 -11.04 9.46
C ASP A 144 7.24 -10.04 10.42
N GLN A 145 7.47 -8.74 10.24
CA GLN A 145 6.82 -7.70 11.04
C GLN A 145 5.28 -7.74 10.89
N ARG A 146 4.79 -7.90 9.64
CA ARG A 146 3.34 -8.01 9.39
C ARG A 146 2.74 -9.28 9.98
N ASN A 147 3.46 -10.40 9.91
CA ASN A 147 3.01 -11.67 10.48
C ASN A 147 2.95 -11.59 12.00
N ALA A 148 3.96 -11.00 12.65
CA ALA A 148 3.98 -10.77 14.09
C ALA A 148 2.80 -9.90 14.53
N ALA A 149 2.57 -8.77 13.86
CA ALA A 149 1.41 -7.92 14.14
C ALA A 149 0.08 -8.67 13.96
N THR A 150 -0.03 -9.54 12.94
CA THR A 150 -1.23 -10.36 12.73
C THR A 150 -1.43 -11.40 13.83
N ALA A 151 -0.34 -12.01 14.34
CA ALA A 151 -0.40 -12.98 15.42
C ALA A 151 -0.82 -12.32 16.75
N GLU A 152 -0.30 -11.13 17.05
CA GLU A 152 -0.73 -10.34 18.21
C GLU A 152 -2.20 -9.96 18.13
N GLU A 153 -2.66 -9.48 16.97
CA GLU A 153 -4.08 -9.16 16.75
C GLU A 153 -4.98 -10.41 16.93
N GLU A 154 -4.56 -11.56 16.41
CA GLU A 154 -5.30 -12.82 16.51
C GLU A 154 -5.37 -13.35 17.96
N GLN A 155 -4.29 -13.16 18.74
CA GLN A 155 -4.27 -13.47 20.17
C GLN A 155 -5.21 -12.54 20.94
N ALA A 156 -5.17 -11.24 20.66
CA ALA A 156 -6.09 -10.26 21.23
C ALA A 156 -7.56 -10.60 20.93
N PHE A 157 -7.85 -11.13 19.73
CA PHE A 157 -9.20 -11.58 19.40
C PHE A 157 -9.66 -12.74 20.29
N LYS A 158 -8.81 -13.75 20.51
CA LYS A 158 -9.16 -14.90 21.38
C LYS A 158 -9.38 -14.49 22.82
N GLU A 159 -8.56 -13.58 23.34
CA GLU A 159 -8.72 -13.04 24.69
C GLU A 159 -10.01 -12.24 24.83
N LYS A 160 -10.36 -11.44 23.81
CA LYS A 160 -11.65 -10.75 23.74
C LYS A 160 -12.82 -11.71 23.64
N GLU A 161 -12.71 -12.79 22.88
CA GLU A 161 -13.76 -13.80 22.77
C GLU A 161 -14.03 -14.48 24.13
N ALA A 162 -12.95 -14.85 24.84
CA ALA A 162 -13.04 -15.40 26.18
C ALA A 162 -13.66 -14.42 27.19
N LEU A 163 -13.24 -13.14 27.15
CA LEU A 163 -13.79 -12.11 28.02
C LEU A 163 -15.27 -11.83 27.72
N LEU A 164 -15.66 -11.81 26.44
CA LEU A 164 -17.05 -11.64 26.03
C LEU A 164 -17.94 -12.76 26.58
N ALA A 165 -17.46 -14.01 26.53
CA ALA A 165 -18.18 -15.14 27.11
C ALA A 165 -18.36 -14.96 28.63
N GLN A 166 -17.30 -14.58 29.35
CA GLN A 166 -17.37 -14.29 30.79
C GLN A 166 -18.36 -13.17 31.13
N VAL A 167 -18.37 -12.09 30.34
CA VAL A 167 -19.27 -10.95 30.55
C VAL A 167 -20.73 -11.30 30.24
N LYS A 168 -20.99 -12.18 29.27
CA LYS A 168 -22.35 -12.69 28.98
C LYS A 168 -22.90 -13.54 30.12
N GLU A 169 -22.05 -14.27 30.82
CA GLU A 169 -22.42 -15.11 31.97
C GLU A 169 -22.44 -14.35 33.30
N LEU A 170 -22.05 -13.07 33.30
CA LEU A 170 -21.91 -12.26 34.50
C LEU A 170 -23.28 -12.04 35.15
N LYS A 171 -23.44 -12.61 36.35
CA LYS A 171 -24.63 -12.40 37.18
C LYS A 171 -24.42 -11.18 38.06
N LEU A 172 -25.33 -10.23 37.94
CA LEU A 172 -25.35 -9.01 38.75
C LEU A 172 -25.80 -9.34 40.17
N SER A 173 -25.13 -8.73 41.15
CA SER A 173 -25.37 -8.90 42.58
C SER A 173 -26.69 -8.25 43.04
N GLY A 174 -27.19 -7.28 42.27
CA GLY A 174 -28.37 -6.50 42.60
C GLY A 174 -28.04 -5.18 43.31
N GLU A 175 -26.78 -4.95 43.69
CA GLU A 175 -26.31 -3.68 44.22
C GLU A 175 -25.72 -2.81 43.09
N GLN A 176 -26.46 -1.75 42.72
CA GLN A 176 -26.16 -0.92 41.54
C GLN A 176 -24.72 -0.37 41.51
N LYS A 177 -24.15 -0.02 42.67
CA LYS A 177 -22.78 0.51 42.75
C LYS A 177 -21.72 -0.55 42.52
N GLU A 178 -21.87 -1.72 43.13
CA GLU A 178 -20.92 -2.83 42.99
C GLU A 178 -20.96 -3.43 41.59
N ASP A 179 -22.16 -3.59 41.03
CA ASP A 179 -22.37 -4.07 39.67
C ASP A 179 -21.79 -3.10 38.62
N LEU A 180 -21.94 -1.79 38.83
CA LEU A 180 -21.35 -0.78 37.95
C LEU A 180 -19.81 -0.76 38.05
N ALA A 181 -19.25 -0.97 39.24
CA ALA A 181 -17.80 -1.12 39.40
C ALA A 181 -17.28 -2.36 38.66
N THR A 182 -18.00 -3.48 38.77
CA THR A 182 -17.67 -4.73 38.08
C THR A 182 -17.70 -4.55 36.57
N ILE A 183 -18.74 -3.93 36.01
CA ILE A 183 -18.83 -3.67 34.57
C ILE A 183 -17.69 -2.76 34.10
N LYS A 184 -17.35 -1.71 34.86
CA LYS A 184 -16.19 -0.85 34.54
C LYS A 184 -14.88 -1.62 34.53
N GLU A 185 -14.69 -2.56 35.45
CA GLU A 185 -13.52 -3.44 35.46
C GLU A 185 -13.43 -4.28 34.18
N GLN A 186 -14.55 -4.85 33.74
CA GLN A 186 -14.59 -5.65 32.50
C GLN A 186 -14.32 -4.79 31.25
N ILE A 187 -14.81 -3.54 31.21
CA ILE A 187 -14.49 -2.59 30.15
C ILE A 187 -12.99 -2.28 30.12
N ASN A 188 -12.37 -2.09 31.28
CA ASN A 188 -10.93 -1.85 31.37
C ASN A 188 -10.12 -3.08 30.93
N LYS A 189 -10.53 -4.29 31.31
CA LYS A 189 -9.90 -5.54 30.82
C LYS A 189 -10.03 -5.66 29.30
N TRP A 190 -11.21 -5.38 28.74
CA TRP A 190 -11.46 -5.42 27.29
C TRP A 190 -10.54 -4.51 26.51
N LYS A 191 -10.34 -3.29 27.02
CA LYS A 191 -9.45 -2.28 26.44
C LYS A 191 -8.00 -2.75 26.41
N ASN A 192 -7.53 -3.35 27.50
CA ASN A 192 -6.12 -3.71 27.66
C ASN A 192 -5.67 -4.89 26.77
N ILE A 193 -6.60 -5.67 26.22
CA ILE A 193 -6.30 -6.82 25.34
C ILE A 193 -5.76 -6.36 23.96
N GLY A 194 -5.99 -5.11 23.55
CA GLY A 194 -5.44 -4.56 22.30
C GLY A 194 -6.37 -4.68 21.09
N ARG A 195 -5.82 -4.52 19.88
CA ARG A 195 -6.60 -4.46 18.63
C ARG A 195 -6.80 -5.84 18.03
N VAL A 196 -7.93 -6.02 17.36
CA VAL A 196 -8.28 -7.25 16.65
C VAL A 196 -8.16 -7.08 15.13
N PRO A 197 -8.02 -8.19 14.37
CA PRO A 197 -7.97 -8.16 12.93
C PRO A 197 -9.22 -7.49 12.35
N ARG A 198 -9.05 -6.77 11.24
CA ARG A 198 -10.13 -5.96 10.63
C ARG A 198 -11.40 -6.75 10.33
N ASN A 199 -11.28 -7.99 9.86
CA ASN A 199 -12.40 -8.90 9.57
C ASN A 199 -13.13 -9.40 10.83
N LYS A 200 -12.50 -9.29 12.01
CA LYS A 200 -13.03 -9.74 13.28
C LYS A 200 -13.47 -8.61 14.22
N ARG A 201 -13.51 -7.37 13.72
CA ARG A 201 -13.96 -6.19 14.48
C ARG A 201 -15.42 -6.24 14.94
N HIS A 202 -16.25 -7.15 14.43
CA HIS A 202 -17.63 -7.34 14.88
C HIS A 202 -17.72 -7.63 16.38
N ILE A 203 -16.67 -8.25 16.95
CA ILE A 203 -16.57 -8.55 18.38
C ILE A 203 -16.69 -7.31 19.28
N GLU A 204 -16.25 -6.13 18.80
CA GLU A 204 -16.42 -4.86 19.51
C GLU A 204 -17.90 -4.46 19.60
N GLY A 205 -18.67 -4.76 18.54
CA GLY A 205 -20.12 -4.55 18.51
C GLY A 205 -20.85 -5.50 19.46
N ASP A 206 -20.45 -6.77 19.48
CA ASP A 206 -21.04 -7.78 20.35
C ASP A 206 -20.80 -7.46 21.83
N PHE A 207 -19.59 -7.00 22.17
CA PHE A 207 -19.28 -6.52 23.51
C PHE A 207 -20.13 -5.30 23.90
N ASN A 208 -20.23 -4.30 23.02
CA ASN A 208 -21.07 -3.13 23.27
C ASN A 208 -22.55 -3.48 23.47
N SER A 209 -23.08 -4.43 22.69
CA SER A 209 -24.47 -4.91 22.83
C SER A 209 -24.67 -5.68 24.13
N THR A 210 -23.68 -6.48 24.55
CA THR A 210 -23.71 -7.18 25.85
C THR A 210 -23.72 -6.17 27.00
N LEU A 211 -22.88 -5.12 26.92
CA LEU A 211 -22.89 -4.03 27.89
C LEU A 211 -24.23 -3.28 27.93
N ASP A 212 -24.88 -3.05 26.79
CA ASP A 212 -26.22 -2.44 26.75
C ASP A 212 -27.25 -3.29 27.50
N GLY A 213 -27.18 -4.61 27.35
CA GLY A 213 -28.01 -5.54 28.12
C GLY A 213 -27.76 -5.44 29.63
N LEU A 214 -26.48 -5.42 30.05
CA LEU A 214 -26.11 -5.29 31.45
C LEU A 214 -26.54 -3.96 32.05
N PHE A 215 -26.34 -2.84 31.34
CA PHE A 215 -26.77 -1.52 31.81
C PHE A 215 -28.30 -1.40 31.89
N LYS A 216 -29.03 -2.03 30.96
CA LYS A 216 -30.50 -2.09 31.02
C LYS A 216 -31.00 -2.86 32.24
N ASN A 217 -30.33 -3.94 32.62
CA ASN A 217 -30.68 -4.71 33.82
C ASN A 217 -30.40 -3.96 35.13
N LEU A 218 -29.49 -2.98 35.11
CA LEU A 218 -29.16 -2.10 36.23
C LEU A 218 -30.09 -0.88 36.38
N ASP A 219 -31.13 -0.80 35.55
CA ASP A 219 -32.06 0.33 35.46
C ASP A 219 -31.36 1.69 35.28
N LEU A 220 -30.15 1.66 34.69
CA LEU A 220 -29.40 2.87 34.38
C LEU A 220 -30.10 3.60 33.24
N ASN A 221 -30.24 4.92 33.38
CA ASN A 221 -30.80 5.72 32.31
C ASN A 221 -29.90 5.60 31.07
N LYS A 222 -30.50 5.47 29.88
CA LYS A 222 -29.79 5.32 28.60
C LYS A 222 -28.66 6.34 28.41
N SER A 223 -28.90 7.58 28.85
CA SER A 223 -27.91 8.67 28.81
C SER A 223 -26.68 8.41 29.69
N GLU A 224 -26.83 7.79 30.85
CA GLU A 224 -25.73 7.47 31.76
C GLU A 224 -24.87 6.32 31.21
N ALA A 225 -25.52 5.27 30.69
CA ALA A 225 -24.84 4.16 30.01
C ALA A 225 -24.01 4.65 28.81
N GLU A 226 -24.58 5.53 27.98
CA GLU A 226 -23.87 6.13 26.86
C GLU A 226 -22.71 7.03 27.30
N MET A 227 -22.84 7.75 28.42
CA MET A 227 -21.74 8.54 28.98
C MET A 227 -20.60 7.68 29.50
N ILE A 228 -20.89 6.56 30.18
CA ILE A 228 -19.87 5.63 30.65
C ILE A 228 -19.08 5.05 29.46
N LYS A 229 -19.78 4.61 28.40
CA LYS A 229 -19.13 4.14 27.17
C LYS A 229 -18.26 5.22 26.52
N PHE A 230 -18.77 6.45 26.46
CA PHE A 230 -18.04 7.57 25.89
C PHE A 230 -16.82 7.98 26.71
N GLU A 231 -16.90 7.96 28.04
CA GLU A 231 -15.77 8.24 28.93
C GLU A 231 -14.64 7.22 28.75
N ASN A 232 -14.98 5.94 28.66
CA ASN A 232 -14.00 4.89 28.36
C ASN A 232 -13.34 5.13 26.99
N LYS A 233 -14.13 5.47 25.96
CA LYS A 233 -13.60 5.84 24.63
C LYS A 233 -12.68 7.08 24.70
N LEU A 234 -13.04 8.09 25.50
CA LEU A 234 -12.20 9.28 25.67
C LEU A 234 -10.87 8.97 26.35
N GLN A 235 -10.86 8.07 27.34
CA GLN A 235 -9.61 7.62 27.98
C GLN A 235 -8.69 6.88 27.01
N ASP A 236 -9.23 6.14 26.02
CA ASP A 236 -8.43 5.54 24.94
C ASP A 236 -7.81 6.61 24.06
N LEU A 237 -8.64 7.58 23.65
CA LEU A 237 -8.22 8.67 22.78
C LEU A 237 -7.16 9.54 23.45
N SER A 238 -7.28 9.81 24.75
CA SER A 238 -6.27 10.59 25.50
C SER A 238 -4.96 9.83 25.72
N SER A 239 -4.97 8.50 25.70
CA SER A 239 -3.76 7.68 25.82
C SER A 239 -2.96 7.57 24.52
N THR A 240 -3.55 7.95 23.39
CA THR A 240 -2.91 7.93 22.08
C THR A 240 -2.37 9.34 21.80
N ASP A 241 -1.06 9.50 21.59
CA ASP A 241 -0.39 10.79 21.25
C ASP A 241 -0.77 11.34 19.85
N ASN A 242 -1.99 11.09 19.39
CA ASN A 242 -2.45 11.39 18.04
C ASN A 242 -3.61 12.40 18.06
N GLN A 243 -3.24 13.68 18.10
CA GLN A 243 -4.16 14.83 18.10
C GLN A 243 -5.22 14.75 16.98
N ARG A 244 -4.85 14.22 15.82
CA ARG A 244 -5.74 14.11 14.65
C ARG A 244 -6.96 13.22 14.93
N VAL A 245 -6.82 12.19 15.76
CA VAL A 245 -7.94 11.30 16.10
C VAL A 245 -8.92 12.02 17.03
N ILE A 246 -8.41 12.79 17.99
CA ILE A 246 -9.21 13.63 18.88
C ILE A 246 -9.99 14.68 18.08
N ASP A 247 -9.32 15.33 17.12
CA ASP A 247 -9.94 16.31 16.22
C ASP A 247 -11.08 15.72 15.38
N ASN A 248 -10.87 14.54 14.80
CA ASN A 248 -11.89 13.85 14.00
C ASN A 248 -13.13 13.49 14.85
N GLU A 249 -12.91 13.00 16.07
CA GLU A 249 -14.00 12.65 16.98
C GLU A 249 -14.75 13.90 17.45
N ARG A 250 -14.02 14.99 17.76
CA ARG A 250 -14.64 16.29 18.10
C ARG A 250 -15.49 16.81 16.95
N PHE A 251 -14.98 16.75 15.72
CA PHE A 251 -15.71 17.18 14.54
C PHE A 251 -16.99 16.34 14.35
N TYR A 252 -16.90 15.02 14.52
CA TYR A 252 -18.05 14.12 14.45
C TYR A 252 -19.14 14.49 15.49
N ILE A 253 -18.75 14.68 16.75
CA ILE A 253 -19.66 15.08 17.82
C ILE A 253 -20.29 16.44 17.52
N GLN A 254 -19.51 17.41 17.06
CA GLN A 254 -20.00 18.74 16.70
C GLN A 254 -21.04 18.66 15.58
N LYS A 255 -20.76 17.88 14.53
CA LYS A 255 -21.69 17.66 13.43
C LYS A 255 -23.00 17.04 13.92
N LYS A 256 -22.93 16.05 14.81
CA LYS A 256 -24.12 15.43 15.44
C LYS A 256 -24.95 16.42 16.25
N VAL A 257 -24.29 17.29 17.01
CA VAL A 257 -24.96 18.37 17.75
C VAL A 257 -25.70 19.31 16.80
N ASP A 258 -25.10 19.68 15.68
CA ASP A 258 -25.70 20.62 14.74
C ASP A 258 -26.81 19.98 13.89
N GLU A 259 -26.69 18.69 13.55
CA GLU A 259 -27.76 17.88 12.95
C GLU A 259 -29.01 17.86 13.85
N ILE A 260 -28.87 17.47 15.12
CA ILE A 260 -30.00 17.36 16.06
C ILE A 260 -30.63 18.74 16.32
N LYS A 261 -29.83 19.82 16.41
CA LYS A 261 -30.39 21.19 16.49
C LYS A 261 -31.21 21.54 15.27
N GLY A 262 -30.74 21.18 14.07
CA GLY A 262 -31.46 21.38 12.82
C GLY A 262 -32.81 20.67 12.83
N GLU A 263 -32.84 19.40 13.26
CA GLU A 263 -34.06 18.61 13.41
C GLU A 263 -35.04 19.25 14.40
N ILE A 264 -34.55 19.70 15.57
CA ILE A 264 -35.37 20.41 16.57
C ILE A 264 -35.96 21.68 15.95
N ASN A 265 -35.15 22.51 15.30
CA ASN A 265 -35.61 23.75 14.67
C ASN A 265 -36.65 23.48 13.59
N GLN A 266 -36.46 22.43 12.79
CA GLN A 266 -37.43 22.05 11.75
C GLN A 266 -38.76 21.61 12.37
N LEU A 267 -38.74 20.78 13.42
CA LEU A 267 -39.94 20.36 14.12
C LEU A 267 -40.65 21.54 14.82
N GLU A 268 -39.89 22.45 15.42
CA GLU A 268 -40.42 23.67 16.04
C GLU A 268 -41.03 24.63 15.01
N ASN A 269 -40.38 24.82 13.85
CA ASN A 269 -40.93 25.58 12.73
C ASN A 269 -42.19 24.92 12.17
N ASN A 270 -42.18 23.58 12.00
CA ASN A 270 -43.35 22.83 11.56
C ASN A 270 -44.53 23.03 12.52
N LEU A 271 -44.30 23.04 13.83
CA LEU A 271 -45.32 23.34 14.84
C LEU A 271 -45.96 24.72 14.67
N GLN A 272 -45.21 25.72 14.20
CA GLN A 272 -45.77 27.06 13.96
C GLN A 272 -46.81 27.08 12.83
N PHE A 273 -46.81 26.10 11.92
CA PHE A 273 -47.84 26.00 10.87
C PHE A 273 -49.15 25.34 11.36
N PHE A 274 -49.18 24.79 12.58
CA PHE A 274 -50.37 24.16 13.18
C PHE A 274 -51.24 25.14 14.00
N THR A 275 -51.30 26.42 13.62
CA THR A 275 -52.02 27.49 14.35
C THR A 275 -53.49 27.20 14.61
N ASN A 276 -54.15 26.39 13.78
CA ASN A 276 -55.58 26.08 13.87
C ASN A 276 -55.87 24.65 14.38
N VAL A 277 -54.86 23.94 14.89
CA VAL A 277 -55.01 22.57 15.38
C VAL A 277 -54.95 22.56 16.90
N LYS A 278 -55.96 21.95 17.55
CA LYS A 278 -55.98 21.82 19.01
C LYS A 278 -54.73 21.07 19.47
N SER A 279 -54.16 21.50 20.59
CA SER A 279 -52.98 20.90 21.25
C SER A 279 -53.16 19.42 21.61
N ASP A 280 -54.40 18.92 21.58
CA ASP A 280 -54.76 17.53 21.79
C ASP A 280 -54.66 16.64 20.52
N ASN A 281 -54.35 17.23 19.36
CA ASN A 281 -54.19 16.48 18.11
C ASN A 281 -53.03 15.46 18.22
N PRO A 282 -53.24 14.19 17.85
CA PRO A 282 -52.22 13.16 17.89
C PRO A 282 -50.90 13.53 17.21
N LEU A 283 -50.95 14.25 16.07
CA LEU A 283 -49.76 14.70 15.34
C LEU A 283 -48.98 15.75 16.12
N VAL A 284 -49.66 16.74 16.73
CA VAL A 284 -49.02 17.80 17.52
C VAL A 284 -48.39 17.21 18.79
N LYS A 285 -49.06 16.25 19.43
CA LYS A 285 -48.51 15.50 20.57
C LYS A 285 -47.26 14.71 20.19
N GLU A 286 -47.28 14.04 19.04
CA GLU A 286 -46.13 13.26 18.57
C GLU A 286 -44.94 14.17 18.23
N VAL A 287 -45.17 15.33 17.62
CA VAL A 287 -44.11 16.31 17.35
C VAL A 287 -43.50 16.85 18.65
N HIS A 288 -44.31 17.20 19.66
CA HIS A 288 -43.79 17.60 20.97
C HIS A 288 -42.98 16.50 21.66
N LYS A 289 -43.42 15.24 21.57
CA LYS A 289 -42.70 14.08 22.09
C LYS A 289 -41.35 13.90 21.39
N ASN A 290 -41.31 14.05 20.08
CA ASN A 290 -40.06 13.99 19.29
C ASN A 290 -39.11 15.14 19.64
N ILE A 291 -39.62 16.38 19.75
CA ILE A 291 -38.81 17.53 20.19
C ILE A 291 -38.22 17.28 21.58
N LYS A 292 -39.00 16.75 22.52
CA LYS A 292 -38.51 16.40 23.86
C LYS A 292 -37.37 15.38 23.79
N LYS A 293 -37.56 14.31 23.02
CA LYS A 293 -36.54 13.27 22.81
C LYS A 293 -35.26 13.84 22.18
N HIS A 294 -35.38 14.67 21.15
CA HIS A 294 -34.22 15.32 20.53
C HIS A 294 -33.54 16.31 21.47
N LYS A 295 -34.27 17.02 22.34
CA LYS A 295 -33.69 17.90 23.37
C LYS A 295 -32.88 17.12 24.41
N GLU A 296 -33.36 15.97 24.85
CA GLU A 296 -32.64 15.05 25.73
C GLU A 296 -31.37 14.51 25.05
N GLU A 297 -31.46 14.09 23.80
CA GLU A 297 -30.32 13.63 23.01
C GLU A 297 -29.29 14.76 22.78
N LEU A 298 -29.75 15.97 22.47
CA LEU A 298 -28.91 17.15 22.30
C LEU A 298 -28.13 17.48 23.59
N ALA A 299 -28.77 17.36 24.77
CA ALA A 299 -28.11 17.58 26.06
C ALA A 299 -26.97 16.58 26.29
N LEU A 300 -27.19 15.31 25.93
CA LEU A 300 -26.17 14.27 25.99
C LEU A 300 -24.99 14.56 25.04
N TRP A 301 -25.25 14.85 23.76
CA TRP A 301 -24.19 15.18 22.80
C TRP A 301 -23.42 16.45 23.16
N LYS A 302 -24.08 17.47 23.73
CA LYS A 302 -23.41 18.66 24.28
C LYS A 302 -22.48 18.31 25.44
N THR A 303 -22.89 17.38 26.31
CA THR A 303 -22.05 16.88 27.40
C THR A 303 -20.83 16.13 26.87
N LYS A 304 -21.02 15.25 25.87
CA LYS A 304 -19.93 14.57 25.16
C LYS A 304 -18.95 15.58 24.53
N LEU A 305 -19.47 16.61 23.87
CA LEU A 305 -18.68 17.70 23.27
C LEU A 305 -17.87 18.49 24.32
N LYS A 306 -18.46 18.75 25.49
CA LYS A 306 -17.75 19.43 26.59
C LYS A 306 -16.57 18.59 27.08
N LYS A 307 -16.75 17.28 27.24
CA LYS A 307 -15.69 16.38 27.71
C LYS A 307 -14.57 16.18 26.69
N ILE A 308 -14.86 16.10 25.39
CA ILE A 308 -13.78 16.00 24.39
C ILE A 308 -13.00 17.32 24.28
N LYS A 309 -13.67 18.47 24.46
CA LYS A 309 -13.01 19.78 24.49
C LYS A 309 -12.07 19.95 25.68
N SER A 310 -12.29 19.27 26.80
CA SER A 310 -11.37 19.32 27.95
C SER A 310 -10.11 18.46 27.77
N LEU A 311 -9.96 17.74 26.66
CA LEU A 311 -8.73 17.02 26.32
C LEU A 311 -7.74 17.88 25.50
N TYR A 312 -8.12 19.12 25.16
CA TYR A 312 -7.26 20.11 24.51
C TYR A 312 -6.68 21.07 25.56
#